data_AF-A0A841J531-F1
#
_entry.id   AF-A0A841J531-F1
#
_cell.length_a   1.000
_cell.length_b   1.000
_cell.length_c   1.000
_cell.angle_alpha   90.00
_cell.angle_beta   90.00
_cell.angle_gamma   90.00
#
_symmetry.space_group_name_H-M   'P 1'
#
loop_
_entity.id
_entity.type
_entity.pdbx_description
1 polymer ?
#
loop_
_entity_poly.entity_id
_entity_poly.type
_entity_poly.pdbx_seq_one_letter_code
_entity_poly.pdbx_strand_id
1 'polypeptide(L)'
;MPHSTVTPDTVFRPSPASGQESAFSFGEPPQRLSEQQQYKRLIDAEAARQGIPLAHLADRLHMHRTRLHKVIRQTRALKDELRDRLFAELGIDHVRAKFSVALLHDYTAYGEQAVFLACEGLKSFYCEVATCRRGEIQVDLRPAIIHEALRKAYEMLLSHQARVLEHNRTLQA
;
A
#
# COMPACT_ATOMS: atom_id res chain seq x y z
N MET A 1 16.39 -39.67 32.63
CA MET A 1 15.16 -39.01 32.14
C MET A 1 15.59 -37.78 31.37
N PRO A 2 15.59 -37.83 30.02
CA PRO A 2 16.18 -36.78 29.19
C PRO A 2 15.24 -35.57 29.06
N HIS A 3 15.86 -34.39 28.99
CA HIS A 3 15.22 -33.09 28.85
C HIS A 3 14.56 -32.94 27.47
N SER A 4 13.26 -32.64 27.46
CA SER A 4 12.53 -32.29 26.23
C SER A 4 12.72 -30.80 25.95
N THR A 5 13.47 -30.48 24.91
CA THR A 5 13.55 -29.15 24.28
C THR A 5 12.22 -28.87 23.59
N VAL A 6 11.39 -28.01 24.18
CA VAL A 6 10.18 -27.47 23.55
C VAL A 6 10.61 -26.33 22.63
N THR A 7 10.78 -26.62 21.35
CA THR A 7 10.75 -25.62 20.28
C THR A 7 9.31 -25.12 20.11
N PRO A 8 9.02 -23.81 20.21
CA PRO A 8 7.72 -23.30 19.85
C PRO A 8 7.56 -23.39 18.32
N ASP A 9 6.56 -24.15 17.91
CA ASP A 9 6.10 -24.31 16.55
C ASP A 9 5.78 -22.95 15.91
N THR A 10 6.71 -22.37 15.15
CA THR A 10 6.43 -21.27 14.22
C THR A 10 5.74 -21.85 12.99
N VAL A 11 4.43 -22.07 13.09
CA VAL A 11 3.62 -22.64 12.01
C VAL A 11 3.11 -21.52 11.10
N PHE A 12 3.94 -21.04 10.18
CA PHE A 12 3.41 -20.60 8.89
C PHE A 12 3.11 -21.85 8.06
N ARG A 13 1.99 -22.52 8.37
CA ARG A 13 1.45 -23.55 7.47
C ARG A 13 0.79 -22.82 6.29
N PRO A 14 1.08 -23.20 5.04
CA PRO A 14 0.21 -22.84 3.94
C PRO A 14 -1.15 -23.48 4.19
N SER A 15 -2.20 -22.65 4.26
CA SER A 15 -3.58 -23.09 4.50
C SER A 15 -4.01 -24.07 3.40
N PRO A 16 -4.71 -25.18 3.74
CA PRO A 16 -5.27 -26.08 2.75
C PRO A 16 -6.39 -25.40 1.95
N ALA A 17 -6.53 -25.82 0.70
CA ALA A 17 -7.59 -25.41 -0.21
C ALA A 17 -8.95 -25.93 0.29
N SER A 18 -9.61 -25.18 1.16
CA SER A 18 -11.02 -25.39 1.48
C SER A 18 -11.73 -24.04 1.58
N GLY A 19 -12.71 -23.86 0.69
CA GLY A 19 -13.54 -22.67 0.55
C GLY A 19 -14.38 -22.40 1.78
N GLN A 20 -13.79 -21.74 2.76
CA GLN A 20 -14.51 -20.97 3.75
C GLN A 20 -14.38 -19.51 3.36
N GLU A 21 -15.52 -18.90 3.06
CA GLU A 21 -15.64 -17.47 2.85
C GLU A 21 -15.09 -16.75 4.09
N SER A 22 -13.91 -16.17 3.94
CA SER A 22 -13.42 -15.17 4.86
C SER A 22 -14.46 -14.04 4.92
N ALA A 23 -14.82 -13.58 6.12
CA ALA A 23 -15.71 -12.43 6.33
C ALA A 23 -15.21 -11.12 5.70
N PHE A 24 -14.05 -11.16 5.03
CA PHE A 24 -13.50 -10.16 4.13
C PHE A 24 -13.72 -10.57 2.66
N SER A 25 -14.97 -10.84 2.27
CA SER A 25 -15.31 -10.94 0.86
C SER A 25 -15.47 -9.53 0.32
N PHE A 26 -14.34 -8.89 0.02
CA PHE A 26 -14.34 -7.79 -0.95
C PHE A 26 -14.90 -8.41 -2.23
N GLY A 27 -16.08 -7.94 -2.67
CA GLY A 27 -16.80 -8.51 -3.81
C GLY A 27 -15.90 -8.80 -5.00
N GLU A 28 -16.31 -9.74 -5.85
CA GLU A 28 -15.53 -10.23 -6.99
C GLU A 28 -14.71 -9.09 -7.61
N PRO A 29 -13.37 -9.15 -7.48
CA PRO A 29 -12.59 -7.99 -7.80
C PRO A 29 -12.69 -7.78 -9.32
N PRO A 30 -12.99 -6.55 -9.77
CA PRO A 30 -12.89 -6.23 -11.19
C PRO A 30 -11.48 -6.64 -11.66
N GLN A 31 -11.36 -7.21 -12.86
CA GLN A 31 -10.12 -7.79 -13.42
C GLN A 31 -8.88 -7.08 -12.85
N ARG A 32 -8.27 -7.69 -11.82
CA ARG A 32 -7.26 -7.00 -11.00
C ARG A 32 -6.09 -6.67 -11.91
N LEU A 33 -5.92 -5.38 -12.21
CA LEU A 33 -4.71 -4.90 -12.85
C LEU A 33 -3.54 -5.41 -12.02
N SER A 34 -2.50 -5.90 -12.68
CA SER A 34 -1.29 -6.32 -11.97
C SER A 34 -0.73 -5.13 -11.19
N GLU A 35 -0.03 -5.39 -10.07
CA GLU A 35 0.58 -4.33 -9.26
C GLU A 35 1.41 -3.36 -10.12
N GLN A 36 2.13 -3.91 -11.10
CA GLN A 36 2.89 -3.11 -12.06
C GLN A 36 2.02 -2.23 -12.96
N GLN A 37 0.87 -2.73 -13.42
CA GLN A 37 -0.08 -1.93 -14.19
C GLN A 37 -0.70 -0.83 -13.32
N GLN A 38 -0.98 -1.11 -12.04
CA GLN A 38 -1.50 -0.12 -11.11
C GLN A 38 -0.49 1.01 -10.85
N TYR A 39 0.80 0.71 -10.64
CA TYR A 39 1.82 1.75 -10.53
C TYR A 39 1.95 2.58 -11.80
N LYS A 40 1.84 1.98 -12.99
CA LYS A 40 1.85 2.74 -14.25
C LYS A 40 0.67 3.70 -14.34
N ARG A 41 -0.52 3.24 -13.93
CA ARG A 41 -1.73 4.07 -13.88
C ARG A 41 -1.60 5.20 -12.87
N LEU A 42 -1.02 4.92 -11.70
CA LEU A 42 -0.71 5.95 -10.70
C LEU A 42 0.21 7.03 -11.29
N ILE A 43 1.29 6.62 -11.94
CA ILE A 43 2.26 7.56 -12.55
C ILE A 43 1.61 8.40 -13.67
N ASP A 44 0.81 7.79 -14.54
CA ASP A 44 0.12 8.50 -15.63
C ASP A 44 -0.95 9.47 -15.08
N ALA A 45 -1.71 9.04 -14.06
CA ALA A 45 -2.71 9.88 -13.39
C ALA A 45 -2.07 11.05 -12.65
N GLU A 46 -0.96 10.82 -11.95
CA GLU A 46 -0.25 11.85 -11.21
C GLU A 46 0.44 12.86 -12.15
N ALA A 47 1.04 12.38 -13.24
CA ALA A 47 1.57 13.25 -14.29
C ALA A 47 0.47 14.11 -14.92
N ALA A 48 -0.70 13.52 -15.21
CA ALA A 48 -1.86 14.25 -15.73
C ALA A 48 -2.38 15.29 -14.72
N ARG A 49 -2.45 14.93 -13.43
CA ARG A 49 -2.88 15.82 -12.33
C ARG A 49 -1.99 17.06 -12.21
N GLN A 50 -0.68 16.89 -12.40
CA GLN A 50 0.28 17.99 -12.39
C GLN A 50 0.40 18.74 -13.73
N GLY A 51 -0.32 18.30 -14.77
CA GLY A 51 -0.23 18.85 -16.12
C GLY A 51 1.12 18.61 -16.80
N ILE A 52 1.88 17.60 -16.37
CA ILE A 52 3.21 17.29 -16.89
C ILE A 52 3.10 16.24 -18.00
N PRO A 53 3.42 16.58 -19.27
CA PRO A 53 3.45 15.58 -20.33
C PRO A 53 4.54 14.53 -20.09
N LEU A 54 4.27 13.28 -20.45
CA LEU A 54 5.28 12.19 -20.37
C LEU A 54 6.58 12.52 -21.13
N ALA A 55 6.50 13.32 -22.20
CA ALA A 55 7.68 13.79 -22.91
C ALA A 55 8.62 14.61 -22.01
N HIS A 56 8.06 15.50 -21.20
CA HIS A 56 8.82 16.33 -20.27
C HIS A 56 9.43 15.52 -19.14
N LEU A 57 8.69 14.54 -18.60
CA LEU A 57 9.23 13.59 -17.62
C LEU A 57 10.40 12.77 -18.19
N ALA A 58 10.30 12.35 -19.45
CA ALA A 58 11.40 11.62 -20.10
C ALA A 58 12.66 12.51 -20.23
N ASP A 59 12.47 13.79 -20.56
CA ASP A 59 13.58 14.74 -20.68
C ASP A 59 14.27 14.98 -19.32
N ARG A 60 13.50 15.14 -18.22
CA ARG A 60 14.02 15.25 -16.84
C ARG A 60 14.79 14.01 -16.39
N LEU A 61 14.31 12.83 -16.79
CA LEU A 61 14.94 11.55 -16.48
C LEU A 61 16.12 11.20 -17.41
N HIS A 62 16.50 12.10 -18.32
CA HIS A 62 17.52 11.90 -19.35
C HIS A 62 17.30 10.59 -20.14
N MET A 63 16.06 10.31 -20.51
CA MET A 63 15.69 9.07 -21.22
C MET A 63 14.91 9.34 -22.50
N HIS A 64 14.97 8.41 -23.45
CA HIS A 64 14.20 8.54 -24.68
C HIS A 64 12.69 8.57 -24.41
N ARG A 65 12.00 9.59 -24.93
CA ARG A 65 10.54 9.77 -24.82
C ARG A 65 9.75 8.53 -25.25
N THR A 66 10.16 7.90 -26.36
CA THR A 66 9.54 6.65 -26.85
C THR A 66 9.69 5.51 -25.86
N ARG A 67 10.82 5.41 -25.16
CA ARG A 67 11.04 4.39 -24.13
C ARG A 67 10.10 4.59 -22.95
N LEU A 68 9.96 5.82 -22.45
CA LEU A 68 9.05 6.09 -21.33
C LEU A 68 7.59 5.82 -21.72
N HIS A 69 7.17 6.27 -22.90
CA HIS A 69 5.83 6.01 -23.41
C HIS A 69 5.52 4.50 -23.49
N LYS A 70 6.47 3.68 -23.96
CA LYS A 70 6.30 2.22 -24.01
C LYS A 70 6.22 1.59 -22.61
N VAL A 71 6.89 2.14 -21.62
CA VAL A 71 6.83 1.64 -20.23
C VAL A 71 5.50 1.99 -19.58
N ILE A 72 5.06 3.25 -19.67
CA ILE A 72 3.86 3.72 -18.97
C ILE A 72 2.58 3.24 -19.66
N ARG A 73 2.49 3.36 -21.00
CA ARG A 73 1.24 3.13 -21.75
C ARG A 73 1.18 1.80 -22.49
N GLN A 74 2.27 1.03 -22.53
CA GLN A 74 2.31 -0.26 -23.21
C GLN A 74 2.79 -1.37 -22.27
N THR A 75 2.99 -2.56 -22.84
CA THR A 75 3.32 -3.81 -22.15
C THR A 75 4.72 -3.89 -21.56
N ARG A 76 5.62 -2.91 -21.80
CA ARG A 76 6.98 -3.00 -21.22
C ARG A 76 6.96 -2.90 -19.71
N ALA A 77 7.72 -3.77 -19.04
CA ALA A 77 7.83 -3.77 -17.59
C ALA A 77 8.37 -2.43 -17.05
N LEU A 78 7.74 -1.93 -15.98
CA LEU A 78 8.25 -0.86 -15.13
C LEU A 78 9.22 -1.48 -14.12
N LYS A 79 10.51 -1.17 -14.26
CA LYS A 79 11.56 -1.61 -13.33
C LYS A 79 11.53 -0.74 -12.07
N ASP A 80 11.92 -1.31 -10.93
CA ASP A 80 11.92 -0.61 -9.63
C ASP A 80 12.75 0.69 -9.68
N GLU A 81 13.98 0.65 -10.20
CA GLU A 81 14.83 1.85 -10.34
C GLU A 81 14.20 2.97 -11.18
N LEU A 82 13.39 2.62 -12.18
CA LEU A 82 12.69 3.61 -13.00
C LEU A 82 11.44 4.11 -12.29
N ARG A 83 10.71 3.24 -11.58
CA ARG A 83 9.57 3.62 -10.73
C ARG A 83 10.02 4.63 -9.68
N ASP A 84 11.10 4.35 -8.97
CA ASP A 84 11.54 5.17 -7.85
C ASP A 84 12.02 6.55 -8.33
N ARG A 85 12.67 6.62 -9.49
CA ARG A 85 13.00 7.91 -10.14
C ARG A 85 11.76 8.66 -10.60
N LEU A 86 10.78 7.99 -11.20
CA LEU A 86 9.51 8.61 -11.59
C LEU A 86 8.75 9.12 -10.36
N PHE A 87 8.80 8.40 -9.24
CA PHE A 87 8.20 8.84 -7.99
C PHE A 87 8.89 10.09 -7.46
N ALA A 88 10.23 10.14 -7.47
CA ALA A 88 10.98 11.32 -7.05
C ALA A 88 10.62 12.55 -7.92
N GLU A 89 10.59 12.40 -9.24
CA GLU A 89 10.27 13.50 -10.17
C GLU A 89 8.83 14.01 -10.03
N LEU A 90 7.89 13.13 -9.70
CA LEU A 90 6.48 13.47 -9.51
C LEU A 90 6.15 13.80 -8.05
N GLY A 91 7.11 13.74 -7.12
CA GLY A 91 6.84 13.91 -5.69
C GLY A 91 5.84 12.88 -5.13
N ILE A 92 5.82 11.66 -5.69
CA ILE A 92 4.95 10.58 -5.22
C ILE A 92 5.55 10.02 -3.93
N ASP A 93 4.76 10.03 -2.85
CA ASP A 93 5.15 9.39 -1.60
C ASP A 93 5.14 7.87 -1.77
N HIS A 94 6.30 7.24 -1.56
CA HIS A 94 6.49 5.81 -1.79
C HIS A 94 5.65 4.94 -0.84
N VAL A 95 5.46 5.37 0.40
CA VAL A 95 4.68 4.63 1.41
C VAL A 95 3.21 4.64 1.01
N ARG A 96 2.69 5.82 0.68
CA ARG A 96 1.31 5.99 0.23
C ARG A 96 1.05 5.26 -1.08
N ALA A 97 1.94 5.37 -2.06
CA ALA A 97 1.80 4.66 -3.33
C ALA A 97 1.74 3.14 -3.14
N LYS A 98 2.60 2.59 -2.27
CA LYS A 98 2.59 1.17 -1.96
C LYS A 98 1.34 0.76 -1.18
N PHE A 99 0.85 1.59 -0.26
CA PHE A 99 -0.41 1.33 0.45
C PHE A 99 -1.57 1.27 -0.54
N SER A 100 -1.72 2.26 -1.42
CA SER A 100 -2.76 2.31 -2.43
C SER A 100 -2.69 1.12 -3.40
N VAL A 101 -1.50 0.82 -3.94
CA VAL A 101 -1.37 -0.18 -5.01
C VAL A 101 -1.21 -1.61 -4.49
N ALA A 102 -0.36 -1.83 -3.49
CA ALA A 102 -0.05 -3.18 -3.01
C ALA A 102 -1.01 -3.68 -1.92
N LEU A 103 -1.54 -2.79 -1.08
CA LEU A 103 -2.45 -3.17 0.01
C LEU A 103 -3.92 -2.99 -0.36
N LEU A 104 -4.28 -1.85 -0.96
CA LEU A 104 -5.68 -1.59 -1.36
C LEU A 104 -6.01 -2.08 -2.77
N HIS A 105 -5.00 -2.41 -3.57
CA HIS A 105 -5.18 -2.78 -4.98
C HIS A 105 -5.93 -1.73 -5.80
N ASP A 106 -5.82 -0.47 -5.42
CA ASP A 106 -6.48 0.66 -6.05
C ASP A 106 -5.52 1.86 -6.14
N TYR A 107 -5.10 2.19 -7.36
CA TYR A 107 -4.23 3.34 -7.60
C TYR A 107 -4.94 4.69 -7.39
N THR A 108 -6.27 4.74 -7.49
CA THR A 108 -7.05 5.98 -7.34
C THR A 108 -7.16 6.39 -5.88
N ALA A 109 -7.08 5.41 -4.97
CA ALA A 109 -7.00 5.61 -3.52
C ALA A 109 -5.79 6.47 -3.11
N TYR A 110 -4.77 6.60 -3.96
CA TYR A 110 -3.65 7.53 -3.74
C TYR A 110 -4.10 8.98 -3.66
N GLY A 111 -5.22 9.38 -4.28
CA GLY A 111 -5.75 10.73 -4.17
C GLY A 111 -6.56 10.99 -2.90
N GLU A 112 -6.97 9.95 -2.18
CA GLU A 112 -7.94 10.07 -1.09
C GLU A 112 -7.33 10.64 0.18
N GLN A 113 -8.05 11.57 0.81
CA GLN A 113 -7.63 12.21 2.07
C GLN A 113 -7.54 11.19 3.22
N ALA A 114 -8.45 10.20 3.26
CA ALA A 114 -8.40 9.15 4.28
C ALA A 114 -7.12 8.31 4.17
N VAL A 115 -6.73 7.95 2.96
CA VAL A 115 -5.48 7.21 2.70
C VAL A 115 -4.25 8.06 3.05
N PHE A 116 -4.27 9.37 2.74
CA PHE A 116 -3.20 10.27 3.18
C PHE A 116 -3.00 10.23 4.69
N LEU A 117 -4.08 10.46 5.45
CA LEU A 117 -4.02 10.51 6.92
C LEU A 117 -3.58 9.17 7.52
N ALA A 118 -4.11 8.06 7.01
CA ALA A 118 -3.70 6.73 7.45
C ALA A 118 -2.21 6.46 7.19
N CYS A 119 -1.71 6.83 6.00
CA CYS A 119 -0.30 6.64 5.65
C CYS A 119 0.63 7.51 6.48
N GLU A 120 0.28 8.77 6.74
CA GLU A 120 1.08 9.66 7.60
C GLU A 120 1.15 9.12 9.04
N GLY A 121 0.04 8.58 9.58
CA GLY A 121 0.04 7.93 10.90
C GLY A 121 0.87 6.65 10.98
N LEU A 122 1.05 5.93 9.86
CA LEU A 122 1.80 4.67 9.78
C LEU A 122 3.24 4.86 9.29
N LYS A 123 3.64 6.08 8.92
CA LYS A 123 4.90 6.36 8.22
C LYS A 123 6.12 6.00 9.05
N SER A 124 6.12 6.33 10.34
CA SER A 124 7.19 6.00 11.29
C SER A 124 7.41 4.48 11.37
N PHE A 125 6.32 3.72 11.50
CA PHE A 125 6.37 2.25 11.52
C PHE A 125 6.87 1.66 10.20
N TYR A 126 6.43 2.19 9.06
CA TYR A 126 6.91 1.74 7.76
C TYR A 126 8.41 2.01 7.56
N CYS A 127 8.89 3.17 7.98
CA CYS A 127 10.32 3.51 7.97
C CYS A 127 11.13 2.55 8.84
N GLU A 128 10.64 2.23 10.04
CA GLU A 128 11.29 1.27 10.93
C GLU A 128 11.34 -0.14 10.32
N VAL A 129 10.25 -0.62 9.70
CA VAL A 129 10.26 -1.91 8.97
C VAL A 129 11.25 -1.90 7.80
N ALA A 130 11.40 -0.76 7.11
CA ALA A 130 12.35 -0.62 6.01
C ALA A 130 13.81 -0.62 6.49
N THR A 131 14.10 -0.05 7.67
CA THR A 131 15.44 -0.09 8.31
C THR A 131 15.73 -1.44 8.97
N CYS A 132 14.71 -2.14 9.48
CA CYS A 132 14.85 -3.52 9.98
C CYS A 132 15.41 -4.47 8.90
N ARG A 133 15.02 -4.28 7.62
CA ARG A 133 15.60 -5.04 6.49
C ARG A 133 17.10 -4.81 6.28
N ARG A 134 17.66 -3.77 6.90
CA ARG A 134 19.09 -3.42 6.89
C ARG A 134 19.81 -3.81 8.19
N GLY A 135 19.14 -4.49 9.12
CA GLY A 135 19.71 -4.96 10.38
C GLY A 135 19.60 -3.97 11.55
N GLU A 136 18.92 -2.84 11.37
CA GLU A 136 18.77 -1.78 12.38
C GLU A 136 17.38 -1.87 13.04
N ILE A 137 17.14 -2.91 13.84
CA ILE A 137 15.92 -3.03 14.65
C ILE A 137 16.17 -2.28 15.97
N GLN A 138 15.47 -1.16 16.19
CA GLN A 138 15.61 -0.38 17.42
C GLN A 138 14.60 -0.78 18.50
N VAL A 139 13.47 -1.40 18.13
CA VAL A 139 12.40 -1.76 19.06
C VAL A 139 11.98 -3.22 18.87
N ASP A 140 12.04 -4.00 19.95
CA ASP A 140 11.47 -5.35 20.01
C ASP A 140 9.97 -5.28 20.36
N LEU A 141 9.12 -5.36 19.33
CA LEU A 141 7.67 -5.34 19.48
C LEU A 141 7.13 -6.77 19.68
N ARG A 142 6.75 -7.08 20.92
CA ARG A 142 6.10 -8.37 21.23
C ARG A 142 4.80 -8.53 20.44
N PRO A 143 4.56 -9.67 19.76
CA PRO A 143 3.35 -9.90 18.97
C PRO A 143 2.04 -9.64 19.72
N ALA A 144 1.97 -10.00 21.00
CA ALA A 144 0.78 -9.76 21.83
C ALA A 144 0.42 -8.27 21.96
N ILE A 145 1.43 -7.39 22.05
CA ILE A 145 1.22 -5.93 22.14
C ILE A 145 0.66 -5.43 20.79
N ILE A 146 1.23 -5.90 19.68
CA ILE A 146 0.77 -5.54 18.34
C ILE A 146 -0.69 -5.95 18.15
N HIS A 147 -1.05 -7.19 18.50
CA HIS A 147 -2.42 -7.68 18.36
C HIS A 147 -3.43 -6.88 19.19
N GLU A 148 -3.10 -6.58 20.44
CA GLU A 148 -4.00 -5.83 21.31
C GLU A 148 -4.13 -4.37 20.86
N ALA A 149 -3.03 -3.74 20.44
CA ALA A 149 -3.04 -2.38 19.89
C ALA A 149 -3.89 -2.31 18.61
N LEU A 150 -3.73 -3.27 17.70
CA LEU A 150 -4.52 -3.36 16.47
C LEU A 150 -6.01 -3.57 16.76
N ARG A 151 -6.35 -4.45 17.71
CA ARG A 151 -7.74 -4.68 18.12
C ARG A 151 -8.39 -3.39 18.61
N LYS A 152 -7.75 -2.71 19.57
CA LYS A 152 -8.29 -1.46 20.13
C LYS A 152 -8.38 -0.34 19.09
N ALA A 153 -7.38 -0.22 18.23
CA ALA A 153 -7.40 0.75 17.14
C ALA A 153 -8.57 0.47 16.16
N TYR A 154 -8.79 -0.80 15.83
CA TYR A 154 -9.89 -1.20 14.96
C TYR A 154 -11.27 -0.86 15.56
N GLU A 155 -11.50 -1.22 16.83
CA GLU A 155 -12.75 -0.90 17.55
C GLU A 155 -13.00 0.62 17.61
N MET A 156 -11.94 1.41 17.85
CA MET A 156 -12.02 2.87 17.87
C MET A 156 -12.39 3.43 16.50
N LEU A 157 -11.81 2.91 15.41
CA LEU A 157 -12.10 3.34 14.04
C LEU A 157 -13.54 3.02 13.65
N LEU A 158 -14.05 1.82 13.98
CA LEU A 158 -15.45 1.46 13.73
C LEU A 158 -16.42 2.38 14.48
N SER A 159 -16.11 2.68 15.74
CA SER A 159 -16.91 3.61 16.55
C SER A 159 -16.89 5.03 16.00
N HIS A 160 -15.76 5.47 15.44
CA HIS A 160 -15.68 6.74 14.74
C HIS A 160 -16.52 6.74 13.44
N GLN A 161 -16.41 5.68 12.62
CA GLN A 161 -17.18 5.55 11.39
C GLN A 161 -18.69 5.56 11.65
N ALA A 162 -19.15 4.85 12.68
CA ALA A 162 -20.55 4.85 13.09
C ALA A 162 -21.05 6.27 13.40
N ARG A 163 -20.27 7.05 14.16
CA ARG A 163 -20.58 8.45 14.48
C ARG A 163 -20.61 9.35 13.23
N VAL A 164 -19.67 9.17 12.29
CA VAL A 164 -19.66 9.92 11.03
C VAL A 164 -20.91 9.61 10.19
N LEU A 165 -21.30 8.34 10.09
CA LEU A 165 -22.51 7.93 9.36
C LEU A 165 -23.78 8.48 10.00
N GLU A 166 -23.87 8.45 11.33
CA GLU A 166 -24.99 9.03 12.07
C GLU A 166 -25.08 10.54 11.84
N HIS A 167 -23.97 11.26 11.95
CA HIS A 167 -23.92 12.70 11.70
C HIS A 167 -24.34 13.06 10.27
N ASN A 168 -23.84 12.31 9.27
CA ASN A 168 -24.22 12.53 7.87
C ASN A 168 -25.72 12.30 7.63
N ARG A 169 -26.34 11.34 8.32
CA ARG A 169 -27.81 11.14 8.25
C ARG A 169 -28.56 12.32 8.84
N THR A 170 -28.09 12.86 9.97
CA THR A 170 -28.73 14.03 10.61
C THR A 170 -28.61 15.32 9.80
N LEU A 171 -27.58 15.45 8.96
CA LEU A 171 -27.39 16.60 8.06
C LEU A 171 -28.22 16.51 6.77
N GLN A 172 -28.72 15.32 6.43
CA GLN A 172 -29.53 15.07 5.23
C GLN A 172 -31.03 15.05 5.49
N ALA A 173 -31.45 15.11 6.76
CA ALA A 173 -32.84 15.19 7.21
C ALA A 173 -33.24 16.64 7.51
#